data_AF-A0A7W0ZD94-F1
#
_entry.id   AF-A0A7W0ZD94-F1
#
_cell.length_a   1.000
_cell.length_b   1.000
_cell.length_c   1.000
_cell.angle_alpha   90.00
_cell.angle_beta   90.00
_cell.angle_gamma   90.00
#
_symmetry.space_group_name_H-M   'P 1'
#
loop_
_entity.id
_entity.type
_entity.pdbx_description
1 polymer ?
#
loop_
_entity_poly.entity_id
_entity_poly.type
_entity_poly.pdbx_seq_one_letter_code
_entity_poly.pdbx_strand_id
1 'polypeptide(L)' 'MKASRLIAASFVVSMLASLGLVAVYIGGGLVQAEGVLLGLALGGIGVGIAGWGASFLNEPEEVEERHP' A
#
# COMPACT_ATOMS: atom_id res chain seq x y z
N MET A 1 -18.98 1.69 1.34
CA MET A 1 -18.86 0.43 0.56
C MET A 1 -17.76 0.47 -0.52
N LYS A 2 -17.70 1.49 -1.40
CA LYS A 2 -16.68 1.54 -2.47
C LYS A 2 -15.25 1.71 -1.94
N ALA A 3 -15.04 2.60 -0.97
CA ALA A 3 -13.73 2.85 -0.35
C ALA A 3 -13.14 1.58 0.28
N SER A 4 -13.93 0.85 1.08
CA SER A 4 -13.51 -0.43 1.69
C SER A 4 -13.00 -1.44 0.67
N ARG A 5 -13.70 -1.59 -0.47
CA ARG A 5 -13.32 -2.55 -1.52
C ARG A 5 -12.04 -2.11 -2.24
N LEU A 6 -11.86 -0.82 -2.49
CA LEU A 6 -10.65 -0.29 -3.10
C LEU A 6 -9.42 -0.48 -2.19
N ILE A 7 -9.57 -0.18 -0.90
CA ILE A 7 -8.52 -0.34 0.10
C ILE A 7 -8.16 -1.82 0.29
N ALA A 8 -9.15 -2.70 0.37
CA ALA A 8 -8.90 -4.14 0.42
C ALA A 8 -8.19 -4.64 -0.85
N ALA A 9 -8.62 -4.17 -2.02
CA ALA A 9 -7.98 -4.55 -3.29
C ALA A 9 -6.53 -4.06 -3.37
N SER A 10 -6.19 -2.86 -2.88
CA SER A 10 -4.81 -2.37 -2.91
C SER A 10 -3.88 -3.20 -2.02
N PHE A 11 -4.35 -3.66 -0.86
CA PHE A 11 -3.60 -4.59 -0.01
C PHE A 11 -3.44 -5.97 -0.66
N VAL A 12 -4.46 -6.50 -1.31
CA VAL A 12 -4.35 -7.77 -2.06
C VAL A 12 -3.34 -7.64 -3.21
N VAL A 13 -3.38 -6.55 -3.98
CA VAL A 13 -2.39 -6.28 -5.03
C VAL A 13 -0.98 -6.23 -4.45
N SER A 14 -0.80 -5.54 -3.32
CA SER A 14 0.51 -5.48 -2.66
C SER A 14 1.00 -6.85 -2.22
N MET A 15 0.13 -7.66 -1.59
CA MET A 15 0.45 -9.01 -1.15
C MET A 15 0.89 -9.89 -2.32
N LEU A 16 0.10 -9.92 -3.40
CA LEU A 16 0.40 -10.70 -4.59
C LEU A 16 1.69 -10.22 -5.28
N ALA A 17 1.91 -8.91 -5.36
CA ALA A 17 3.12 -8.35 -5.94
C ALA A 17 4.37 -8.72 -5.12
N SER A 18 4.26 -8.70 -3.78
CA SER A 18 5.34 -9.09 -2.87
C SER A 18 5.70 -10.58 -3.01
N LEU A 19 4.68 -11.45 -3.11
CA LEU A 19 4.90 -12.88 -3.37
C LEU A 19 5.51 -13.11 -4.76
N GLY A 20 5.04 -12.39 -5.77
CA GLY A 20 5.62 -12.41 -7.12
C GLY A 20 7.08 -11.97 -7.12
N LEU A 21 7.43 -10.94 -6.34
CA LEU A 21 8.80 -10.46 -6.24
C LEU A 21 9.73 -11.52 -5.67
N VAL A 22 9.31 -12.23 -4.61
CA VAL A 22 10.08 -13.37 -4.06
C VAL A 22 10.29 -14.45 -5.12
N ALA A 23 9.24 -14.80 -5.88
CA ALA A 23 9.34 -15.81 -6.94
C ALA A 23 10.32 -15.39 -8.06
N VAL A 24 10.25 -14.14 -8.52
CA VAL A 24 11.14 -13.58 -9.55
C VAL A 24 12.59 -13.54 -9.06
N TYR A 25 12.80 -13.11 -7.82
CA TYR A 25 14.12 -13.00 -7.23
C TYR A 25 14.81 -14.38 -7.10
N ILE A 26 14.08 -15.39 -6.58
CA ILE A 26 14.60 -16.76 -6.47
C ILE A 26 14.83 -17.37 -7.86
N GLY A 27 13.95 -17.06 -8.82
CA GLY A 27 14.06 -17.54 -10.19
C GLY A 27 15.16 -16.87 -11.03
N GLY A 28 15.85 -15.86 -10.51
CA GLY A 28 16.85 -15.08 -11.26
C GLY A 28 16.25 -14.31 -12.43
N GLY A 29 15.03 -13.77 -12.27
CA GLY A 29 14.27 -13.15 -13.33
C GLY A 29 14.75 -11.75 -13.76
N LEU A 30 13.92 -11.06 -14.54
CA LEU A 30 14.25 -9.75 -15.09
C LEU A 30 14.14 -8.65 -14.03
N VAL A 31 15.16 -7.80 -13.95
CA VAL A 31 15.19 -6.62 -13.06
C VAL A 31 13.99 -5.69 -13.29
N GLN A 32 13.50 -5.57 -14.52
CA GLN A 32 12.30 -4.77 -14.80
C GLN A 32 11.05 -5.37 -14.16
N ALA A 33 10.91 -6.69 -14.14
CA ALA A 33 9.80 -7.37 -13.47
C ALA A 33 9.88 -7.15 -11.95
N GLU A 34 11.08 -7.23 -11.38
CA GLU A 34 11.30 -6.89 -9.97
C GLU A 34 10.90 -5.45 -9.65
N GLY A 35 11.30 -4.49 -10.50
CA GLY A 35 10.93 -3.08 -10.33
C GLY A 35 9.42 -2.85 -10.39
N VAL A 36 8.72 -3.47 -11.34
CA VAL A 36 7.25 -3.38 -11.44
C VAL A 36 6.58 -4.00 -10.22
N LEU A 37 7.00 -5.20 -9.80
CA LEU A 37 6.44 -5.89 -8.64
C LEU A 37 6.71 -5.13 -7.34
N LEU A 38 7.91 -4.56 -7.18
CA LEU A 38 8.25 -3.71 -6.05
C LEU A 38 7.40 -2.43 -6.04
N GLY A 39 7.22 -1.78 -7.19
CA GLY A 39 6.36 -0.62 -7.34
C GLY A 39 4.91 -0.91 -6.97
N LEU A 40 4.37 -2.06 -7.40
CA LEU A 40 3.02 -2.50 -7.05
C LEU A 40 2.90 -2.87 -5.56
N ALA A 41 3.92 -3.50 -4.99
CA ALA A 41 3.97 -3.84 -3.57
C ALA A 41 3.91 -2.58 -2.69
N LEU A 42 4.80 -1.61 -2.94
CA LEU A 42 4.87 -0.38 -2.17
C LEU A 42 3.68 0.56 -2.48
N GLY A 43 3.31 0.68 -3.75
CA GLY A 43 2.17 1.48 -4.18
C GLY A 43 0.85 0.97 -3.60
N GLY A 44 0.63 -0.34 -3.59
CA GLY A 44 -0.56 -0.95 -2.99
C GLY A 44 -0.66 -0.73 -1.47
N ILE A 45 0.47 -0.78 -0.76
CA ILE A 45 0.54 -0.44 0.67
C ILE A 45 0.24 1.04 0.87
N GLY A 46 0.91 1.94 0.13
CA GLY A 46 0.74 3.38 0.26
C GLY A 46 -0.71 3.81 0.02
N VAL A 47 -1.32 3.34 -1.07
CA VAL A 47 -2.73 3.60 -1.39
C VAL A 47 -3.66 3.00 -0.32
N GLY A 48 -3.37 1.80 0.17
CA GLY A 48 -4.17 1.14 1.20
C GLY A 48 -4.16 1.89 2.52
N ILE A 49 -2.98 2.27 3.01
CA ILE A 49 -2.82 3.00 4.27
C ILE A 49 -3.41 4.41 4.17
N ALA A 50 -3.08 5.16 3.11
CA ALA A 50 -3.58 6.51 2.93
C ALA A 50 -5.11 6.53 2.79
N GLY A 51 -5.67 5.61 1.99
CA GLY A 51 -7.11 5.46 1.83
C GLY A 51 -7.80 5.05 3.12
N TRP A 52 -7.18 4.14 3.89
CA TRP A 52 -7.68 3.74 5.21
C TRP A 52 -7.72 4.91 6.18
N GLY A 53 -6.62 5.68 6.26
CA GLY A 53 -6.55 6.89 7.08
C GLY A 53 -7.63 7.90 6.72
N ALA A 54 -7.78 8.22 5.43
CA ALA A 54 -8.76 9.19 4.97
C ALA A 54 -10.23 8.74 5.10
N SER A 55 -10.49 7.42 5.15
CA SER A 55 -11.87 6.89 5.08
C SER A 55 -12.38 6.26 6.38
N PHE A 56 -11.49 5.85 7.28
CA PHE A 56 -11.85 5.07 8.47
C PHE A 56 -11.29 5.61 9.78
N LEU A 57 -10.27 6.47 9.77
CA LEU A 57 -9.95 7.25 10.96
C LEU A 57 -10.95 8.41 11.06
N ASN A 58 -11.82 8.34 12.06
CA ASN A 58 -12.64 9.47 12.50
C ASN A 58 -11.91 10.17 13.64
N GLU A 59 -10.77 10.78 13.33
CA GLU A 59 -10.05 11.62 14.29
C GLU A 59 -10.77 12.98 14.37
N PRO A 60 -11.08 13.48 15.57
CA PRO A 60 -11.53 14.87 15.71
C PRO A 60 -10.41 15.83 15.26
N GLU A 61 -10.81 17.01 14.79
CA GLU A 61 -9.85 18.08 14.53
C GLU A 61 -9.35 18.62 15.88
N GLU A 62 -8.12 18.28 16.22
CA GLU A 62 -7.45 18.72 17.44
C GLU A 62 -6.50 19.88 17.13
N VAL A 63 -6.56 20.94 17.93
CA VAL A 63 -5.64 22.09 17.85
C VAL A 63 -4.68 22.00 19.02
N GLU A 64 -3.41 21.71 18.74
CA GLU A 64 -2.36 21.74 19.76
C GLU A 64 -1.71 23.12 19.82
N GLU A 65 -1.66 23.72 21.01
CA GLU A 65 -0.98 25.01 21.19
C GLU A 65 0.54 24.82 21.06
N ARG A 66 1.18 25.64 20.21
CA ARG A 66 2.64 25.58 20.06
C ARG A 66 3.29 26.04 21.36
N HIS A 67 4.11 25.18 21.97
CA HIS A 67 4.99 25.60 23.06
C HIS A 67 5.87 26.79 22.61
N PRO A 68 6.10 27.77 23.51
CA PRO A 68 6.86 28.98 23.18
C PRO A 68 8.25 28.68 22.59
#